data_AF-A0A3C1GVF6-F1
#
_entry.id   AF-A0A3C1GVF6-F1
#
_cell.length_a   1.000
_cell.length_b   1.000
_cell.length_c   1.000
_cell.angle_alpha   90.00
_cell.angle_beta   90.00
_cell.angle_gamma   90.00
#
_symmetry.space_group_name_H-M   'P 1'
#
loop_
_entity.id
_entity.type
_entity.pdbx_description
1 polymer ?
#
loop_
_entity_poly.entity_id
_entity_poly.type
_entity_poly.pdbx_seq_one_letter_code
_entity_poly.pdbx_strand_id
1 'polypeptide(L)'
;MNAVLLSASAFMLFQVGTEVAATIELRQQLTSAQGQLSELEDENAALVQQKEKLMDPDYVRSYARAAYMLSKEGEQIFYLPKTDEDE
;
A
#
# COMPACT_ATOMS: atom_id res chain seq x y z
N MET A 1 -5.06 -31.01 50.85
CA MET A 1 -5.46 -31.47 49.50
C MET A 1 -6.15 -30.35 48.71
N ASN A 2 -7.30 -29.83 49.17
CA ASN A 2 -8.12 -28.88 48.37
C ASN A 2 -7.46 -27.51 48.14
N ALA A 3 -6.75 -26.96 49.12
CA ALA A 3 -6.05 -25.67 48.96
C ALA A 3 -4.91 -25.73 47.92
N VAL A 4 -4.18 -26.85 47.87
CA VAL A 4 -3.11 -27.10 46.90
C VAL A 4 -3.68 -27.23 45.48
N LEU A 5 -4.82 -27.91 45.34
CA LEU A 5 -5.54 -28.01 44.07
C LEU A 5 -6.04 -26.64 43.60
N LEU A 6 -6.61 -25.82 44.50
CA LEU A 6 -7.05 -24.47 44.16
C LEU A 6 -5.89 -23.58 43.72
N SER A 7 -4.74 -23.62 44.41
CA SER A 7 -3.56 -22.85 44.01
C SER A 7 -2.99 -23.32 42.67
N ALA A 8 -2.98 -24.63 42.41
CA ALA A 8 -2.51 -25.18 41.14
C ALA A 8 -3.42 -24.76 39.97
N SER A 9 -4.75 -24.81 40.18
CA SER A 9 -5.71 -24.34 39.17
C SER A 9 -5.57 -22.85 38.90
N ALA A 10 -5.39 -22.02 39.93
CA ALA A 10 -5.17 -20.58 39.77
C ALA A 10 -3.88 -20.29 38.99
N PHE A 11 -2.80 -21.04 39.26
CA PHE A 11 -1.55 -20.91 38.52
C PHE A 11 -1.67 -21.29 37.04
N MET A 12 -2.38 -22.37 36.73
CA MET A 12 -2.64 -22.77 35.34
C MET A 12 -3.50 -21.72 34.61
N LEU A 13 -4.53 -21.18 35.27
CA LEU A 13 -5.36 -20.11 34.70
C LEU A 13 -4.55 -18.84 34.43
N PHE A 14 -3.60 -18.51 35.30
CA PHE A 14 -2.69 -17.39 35.09
C PHE A 14 -1.81 -17.61 33.85
N GLN A 15 -1.23 -18.81 33.68
CA GLN A 15 -0.44 -19.14 32.49
C GLN A 15 -1.26 -19.02 31.20
N VAL A 16 -2.46 -19.60 31.17
CA VAL A 16 -3.35 -19.50 30.01
C VAL A 16 -3.69 -18.04 29.71
N GLY A 17 -3.95 -17.23 30.74
CA GLY A 17 -4.18 -15.79 30.58
C GLY A 17 -3.00 -15.08 29.90
N THR A 18 -1.76 -15.40 30.29
CA THR A 18 -0.56 -14.82 29.67
C THR A 18 -0.37 -15.26 28.22
N GLU A 19 -0.64 -16.53 27.90
CA GLU A 19 -0.55 -17.03 26.53
C GLU A 19 -1.62 -16.44 25.61
N VAL A 20 -2.83 -16.25 26.12
CA VAL A 20 -3.92 -15.59 25.37
C VAL A 20 -3.54 -14.14 25.06
N ALA A 21 -3.01 -13.41 26.04
CA ALA A 21 -2.56 -12.03 25.84
C ALA A 21 -1.45 -11.96 24.77
N ALA A 22 -0.43 -12.82 24.87
CA ALA A 22 0.64 -12.91 23.88
C ALA A 22 0.12 -13.28 22.48
N THR A 23 -0.86 -14.18 22.39
CA THR A 23 -1.47 -14.58 21.12
C THR A 23 -2.25 -13.43 20.48
N ILE A 24 -2.96 -12.63 21.26
CA ILE A 24 -3.66 -11.43 20.76
C ILE A 24 -2.64 -10.44 20.20
N GLU A 25 -1.55 -10.19 20.92
CA GLU A 25 -0.49 -9.29 20.48
C GLU A 25 0.17 -9.78 19.17
N LEU A 26 0.54 -11.06 19.10
CA LEU A 26 1.11 -11.67 17.90
C LEU A 26 0.16 -11.57 16.69
N ARG A 27 -1.15 -11.78 16.91
CA ARG A 27 -2.15 -11.61 15.85
C ARG A 27 -2.22 -10.17 15.36
N GLN A 28 -2.16 -9.21 16.27
CA GLN A 28 -2.18 -7.79 15.91
C GLN A 28 -0.91 -7.40 15.11
N GLN A 29 0.26 -7.88 15.54
CA GLN A 29 1.51 -7.68 14.80
C GLN A 29 1.45 -8.31 13.41
N LEU A 30 0.90 -9.53 13.30
CA LEU A 30 0.75 -10.23 12.03
C LEU A 30 -0.19 -9.48 11.07
N THR A 31 -1.34 -9.00 11.57
CA THR A 31 -2.27 -8.18 10.75
C THR A 31 -1.61 -6.89 10.30
N SER A 32 -0.86 -6.21 11.17
CA SER A 32 -0.13 -4.98 10.80
C SER A 32 0.94 -5.25 9.76
N ALA A 33 1.74 -6.31 9.92
CA ALA A 33 2.78 -6.69 8.98
C ALA A 33 2.20 -7.08 7.61
N GLN A 34 1.07 -7.79 7.58
CA GLN A 34 0.36 -8.10 6.33
C GLN A 34 -0.16 -6.85 5.63
N GLY A 35 -0.67 -5.87 6.38
CA GLY A 35 -1.08 -4.58 5.81
C GLY A 35 0.09 -3.83 5.18
N GLN A 36 1.22 -3.72 5.88
CA GLN A 36 2.43 -3.09 5.36
C GLN A 36 2.99 -3.81 4.13
N LEU A 37 2.93 -5.15 4.13
CA LEU A 37 3.36 -5.95 2.97
C LEU A 37 2.49 -5.64 1.74
N SER A 38 1.17 -5.59 1.91
CA SER A 38 0.25 -5.27 0.82
C SER A 38 0.52 -3.88 0.24
N GLU A 39 0.74 -2.88 1.11
CA GLU A 39 1.07 -1.51 0.68
C GLU A 39 2.38 -1.46 -0.11
N LEU A 40 3.42 -2.16 0.36
CA LEU A 40 4.70 -2.26 -0.32
C LEU A 40 4.60 -2.99 -1.67
N GLU A 41 3.77 -4.02 -1.77
CA GLU A 41 3.53 -4.75 -3.03
C GLU A 41 2.85 -3.85 -4.06
N ASP A 42 1.82 -3.09 -3.64
CA ASP A 42 1.12 -2.14 -4.50
C ASP A 42 2.04 -1.00 -4.97
N GLU A 43 2.83 -0.43 -4.05
CA GLU A 43 3.80 0.62 -4.38
C GLU A 43 4.85 0.10 -5.37
N ASN A 44 5.40 -1.10 -5.13
CA ASN A 44 6.38 -1.71 -6.02
C ASN A 44 5.78 -1.96 -7.41
N ALA A 45 4.56 -2.50 -7.51
CA ALA A 45 3.88 -2.69 -8.78
C ALA A 45 3.71 -1.37 -9.55
N ALA A 46 3.31 -0.29 -8.86
CA ALA A 46 3.19 1.04 -9.45
C ALA A 46 4.56 1.59 -9.92
N LEU A 47 5.61 1.43 -9.12
CA LEU A 47 6.97 1.86 -9.47
C LEU A 47 7.56 1.08 -10.65
N VAL A 48 7.32 -0.23 -10.71
CA VAL A 48 7.74 -1.07 -11.85
C VAL A 48 7.05 -0.62 -13.12
N GLN A 49 5.73 -0.39 -13.09
CA GLN A 49 5.01 0.11 -14.26
C GLN A 49 5.51 1.49 -14.70
N GLN A 50 5.78 2.39 -13.75
CA GLN A 50 6.36 3.70 -14.06
C GLN A 50 7.75 3.56 -14.68
N LYS A 51 8.60 2.70 -14.12
CA LYS A 51 9.93 2.42 -14.67
C LYS A 51 9.84 1.89 -16.10
N GLU A 52 8.95 0.94 -16.38
CA GLU A 52 8.76 0.39 -17.73
C GLU A 52 8.36 1.47 -18.73
N LYS A 53 7.39 2.32 -18.37
CA LYS A 53 6.99 3.48 -19.17
C LYS A 53 8.17 4.44 -19.42
N LEU A 54 8.97 4.72 -18.40
CA LEU A 54 10.13 5.62 -18.52
C LEU A 54 11.30 5.00 -19.30
N MET A 55 11.35 3.67 -19.44
CA MET A 55 12.30 2.97 -20.29
C MET A 55 11.86 2.90 -21.76
N ASP A 56 10.58 3.13 -22.06
CA ASP A 56 10.05 3.22 -23.41
C ASP A 56 10.36 4.60 -24.02
N PRO A 57 11.24 4.70 -25.05
CA PRO A 57 11.59 5.96 -25.67
C PRO A 57 10.41 6.69 -26.33
N ASP A 58 9.41 5.96 -26.85
CA ASP A 58 8.23 6.54 -27.47
C ASP A 58 7.30 7.15 -26.41
N TYR A 59 7.16 6.46 -25.27
CA TYR A 59 6.47 7.01 -24.11
C TYR A 59 7.15 8.29 -23.61
N VAL A 60 8.46 8.27 -23.38
CA VAL A 60 9.21 9.45 -22.93
C VAL A 60 9.07 10.62 -23.91
N ARG A 61 9.15 10.35 -25.22
CA ARG A 61 8.98 11.38 -26.26
C ARG A 61 7.56 11.94 -26.30
N SER A 62 6.53 11.11 -26.15
CA SER A 62 5.14 11.58 -26.11
C SER A 62 4.83 12.38 -24.84
N TYR A 63 5.35 11.94 -23.69
CA TYR A 63 5.24 12.65 -22.41
C TYR A 63 5.89 14.04 -22.48
N ALA A 64 7.11 14.14 -23.00
CA ALA A 64 7.79 15.43 -23.18
C ALA A 64 7.04 16.34 -24.16
N ARG A 65 6.55 15.80 -25.28
CA ARG A 65 5.76 16.56 -26.26
C ARG A 65 4.47 17.11 -25.65
N ALA A 66 3.77 16.31 -24.85
CA ALA A 66 2.57 16.75 -24.15
C ALA A 66 2.86 17.90 -23.16
N ALA A 67 3.96 17.81 -22.40
CA ALA A 67 4.37 18.82 -21.43
C ALA A 67 4.67 20.20 -22.07
N TYR A 68 5.14 20.22 -23.32
CA TYR A 68 5.52 21.44 -24.04
C TYR A 68 4.59 21.77 -25.22
N MET A 69 3.45 21.09 -25.36
CA MET A 69 2.52 21.26 -26.48
C MET A 69 3.22 21.20 -27.86
N LEU A 70 4.05 20.17 -28.06
CA LEU A 70 4.77 19.95 -29.31
C LEU A 70 4.07 18.86 -30.14
N SER A 71 3.88 19.09 -31.44
CA SER A 71 3.34 18.11 -32.39
C SER A 71 4.41 17.58 -33.35
N LYS A 72 4.16 16.43 -33.99
CA LYS A 72 4.95 15.95 -35.13
C LYS A 72 4.21 16.17 -36.45
N GLU A 73 4.90 15.92 -37.56
CA GLU A 73 4.33 16.00 -38.91
C GLU A 73 3.05 15.15 -39.01
N GLY A 74 1.99 15.77 -39.53
CA GLY A 74 0.66 15.16 -39.62
C GLY A 74 -0.23 15.29 -38.38
N GLU A 75 0.24 15.91 -37.29
CA GLU A 75 -0.57 16.19 -36.09
C GLU A 75 -0.95 17.69 -35.99
N GLN A 76 -2.18 17.98 -35.53
CA GLN A 76 -2.66 19.34 -35.25
C GLN A 76 -3.04 19.48 -33.78
N ILE A 77 -2.57 20.55 -33.13
CA ILE A 77 -2.88 20.87 -31.74
C ILE A 77 -4.18 21.68 -31.69
N PHE A 78 -5.15 21.21 -30.89
CA PHE A 78 -6.38 21.93 -30.61
C PHE A 78 -6.30 22.58 -29.23
N TYR A 79 -6.51 23.89 -29.18
CA TYR A 79 -6.72 24.61 -27.93
C TYR A 79 -8.21 24.62 -27.64
N LEU A 80 -8.63 23.90 -26.60
CA LEU A 80 -10.00 24.00 -26.11
C LEU A 80 -10.13 25.31 -25.33
N PRO A 81 -11.16 26.13 -25.61
CA PRO A 81 -11.43 27.31 -24.78
C PRO A 81 -11.63 26.84 -23.34
N LYS A 82 -11.03 27.55 -22.39
CA LYS A 82 -11.38 27.34 -20.98
C LYS A 82 -12.84 27.73 -20.84
N THR A 83 -13.68 26.81 -20.38
CA THR A 83 -15.03 27.17 -19.94
C THR A 83 -14.87 28.07 -18.72
N ASP A 84 -15.28 29.33 -18.85
CA ASP A 84 -15.39 30.28 -17.74
C ASP A 84 -16.62 29.92 -16.88
N GLU A 85 -16.67 28.69 -16.35
CA GLU A 85 -17.75 28.20 -15.46
C GLU A 85 -17.27 28.02 -14.00
N ASP A 86 -16.24 28.76 -13.59
CA ASP A 86 -15.83 28.88 -12.19
C ASP A 86 -15.66 30.38 -11.82
N GLU A 87 -16.79 31.11 -11.74
CA GLU A 87 -16.97 32.25 -10.80
C GLU A 87 -18.02 31.89 -9.75
#